data_AF-A0A2N7PZ20-F1
#
_entry.id   AF-A0A2N7PZ20-F1
#
_cell.length_a   1.000
_cell.length_b   1.000
_cell.length_c   1.000
_cell.angle_alpha   90.00
_cell.angle_beta   90.00
_cell.angle_gamma   90.00
#
_symmetry.space_group_name_H-M   'P 1'
#
loop_
_entity.id
_entity.type
_entity.pdbx_description
1 polymer ?
#
loop_
_entity_poly.entity_id
_entity_poly.type
_entity_poly.pdbx_seq_one_letter_code
_entity_poly.pdbx_strand_id
1 'polypeptide(L)'
;MHIFLGQPLTSIAQEKAVVLQNTPHSGYQKIQGKTFTYYVKTDANGNVFEVIARSQRNLAPASYFIQNADSCTKKLLFRAPLRMAKWEYYCPQGKFEYTTFGVVGNLITKAKMIK
;
A
#
# COMPACT_ATOMS: atom_id res chain seq x y z
N MET A 1 0.90 10.68 -5.03
CA MET A 1 0.03 9.64 -5.61
C MET A 1 -0.51 8.84 -4.45
N HIS A 2 -1.83 8.71 -4.35
CA HIS A 2 -2.50 7.90 -3.35
C HIS A 2 -3.11 6.68 -4.05
N ILE A 3 -3.18 5.53 -3.39
CA ILE A 3 -3.83 4.33 -3.92
C ILE A 3 -4.62 3.74 -2.76
N PHE A 4 -5.89 4.11 -2.67
CA PHE A 4 -6.73 3.75 -1.54
C PHE A 4 -7.20 2.29 -1.63
N LEU A 5 -7.08 1.58 -0.52
CA LEU A 5 -7.61 0.23 -0.34
C LEU A 5 -9.14 0.26 -0.37
N GLY A 6 -9.76 -0.73 -1.00
CA GLY A 6 -11.21 -0.86 -1.12
C GLY A 6 -11.85 -0.04 -2.25
N GLN A 7 -11.07 0.77 -2.97
CA GLN A 7 -11.53 1.57 -4.11
C GLN A 7 -11.07 0.96 -5.45
N PRO A 8 -11.81 1.19 -6.56
CA PRO A 8 -11.37 0.74 -7.88
C PRO A 8 -10.10 1.49 -8.31
N LEU A 9 -9.25 0.84 -9.10
CA LEU A 9 -7.97 1.40 -9.55
C LEU A 9 -8.10 2.56 -10.57
N THR A 10 -9.31 3.02 -10.88
CA THR A 10 -9.63 3.81 -12.08
C THR A 10 -9.54 5.33 -11.98
N SER A 11 -9.12 5.91 -10.85
CA SER A 11 -9.09 7.39 -10.73
C SER A 11 -7.71 8.04 -10.85
N ILE A 12 -6.61 7.29 -10.72
CA ILE A 12 -5.25 7.87 -10.57
C ILE A 12 -4.25 7.32 -11.60
N ALA A 13 -4.59 6.19 -12.25
CA ALA A 13 -3.80 5.58 -13.32
C ALA A 13 -3.92 6.30 -14.67
N GLN A 14 -4.88 7.21 -14.85
CA GLN A 14 -5.12 7.90 -16.13
C GLN A 14 -4.17 9.08 -16.38
N GLU A 15 -3.48 9.63 -15.38
CA GLU A 15 -2.61 10.82 -15.55
C GLU A 15 -1.13 10.53 -15.79
N LYS A 16 -0.65 9.31 -15.54
CA LYS A 16 0.74 8.94 -15.84
C LYS A 16 0.78 7.53 -16.38
N ALA A 17 1.17 7.42 -17.66
CA ALA A 17 1.42 6.19 -18.40
C ALA A 17 1.86 5.05 -17.47
N VAL A 18 0.88 4.27 -17.04
CA VAL A 18 1.09 3.12 -16.17
C VAL A 18 1.69 2.06 -17.07
N VAL A 19 3.01 1.90 -17.00
CA VAL A 19 3.69 0.79 -17.66
C VAL A 19 3.26 -0.48 -16.93
N LEU A 20 2.17 -1.08 -17.41
CA LEU A 20 1.61 -2.36 -17.01
C LEU A 20 2.63 -3.47 -17.32
N GLN A 21 3.64 -3.59 -16.46
CA GLN A 21 4.56 -4.73 -16.50
C GLN A 21 3.93 -5.85 -15.68
N ASN A 22 3.49 -6.90 -16.37
CA ASN A 22 3.19 -8.20 -15.77
C ASN A 22 4.47 -8.71 -15.09
N THR A 23 4.62 -8.40 -13.81
CA THR A 23 5.69 -8.96 -12.99
C THR A 23 5.44 -10.44 -12.71
N PRO A 24 6.48 -11.27 -12.51
CA PRO A 24 6.37 -12.72 -12.28
C PRO A 24 5.66 -13.12 -10.97
N HIS A 25 5.19 -12.15 -10.17
CA HIS A 25 4.26 -12.37 -9.06
C HIS A 25 2.84 -12.29 -9.60
N SER A 26 2.20 -13.44 -9.83
CA SER A 26 0.84 -13.53 -10.36
C SER A 26 -0.14 -12.64 -9.56
N GLY A 27 -0.72 -11.64 -10.23
CA GLY A 27 -1.77 -10.78 -9.68
C GLY A 27 -1.36 -9.40 -9.17
N TYR A 28 -0.10 -8.96 -9.34
CA TYR A 28 0.31 -7.59 -9.02
C TYR A 28 0.53 -6.73 -10.28
N GLN A 29 -0.08 -5.55 -10.29
CA GLN A 29 0.14 -4.50 -11.28
C GLN A 29 1.19 -3.51 -10.75
N LYS A 30 2.25 -3.28 -11.52
CA LYS A 30 3.30 -2.32 -11.16
C LYS A 30 2.90 -0.92 -11.63
N ILE A 31 2.96 0.05 -10.72
CA ILE A 31 2.71 1.47 -11.01
C ILE A 31 3.93 2.27 -10.55
N GLN A 32 4.59 2.95 -11.48
CA GLN A 32 5.78 3.74 -11.17
C GLN A 32 5.39 5.18 -10.85
N GLY A 33 5.45 5.52 -9.56
CA GLY A 33 5.33 6.90 -9.10
C GLY A 33 6.66 7.66 -9.15
N LYS A 34 6.63 8.95 -8.81
CA LYS A 34 7.83 9.81 -8.75
C LYS A 34 8.79 9.39 -7.62
N THR A 35 8.23 9.00 -6.47
CA THR A 35 8.99 8.70 -5.24
C THR A 35 8.95 7.23 -4.85
N PHE A 36 7.88 6.54 -5.22
CA PHE A 36 7.61 5.16 -4.85
C PHE A 36 7.24 4.35 -6.09
N THR A 37 7.72 3.12 -6.15
CA THR A 37 7.21 2.10 -7.07
C THR A 37 6.16 1.29 -6.32
N TYR A 38 4.93 1.29 -6.83
CA TYR A 38 3.80 0.59 -6.23
C TYR A 38 3.56 -0.74 -6.96
N TYR A 39 3.20 -1.77 -6.21
CA TYR A 39 2.71 -3.04 -6.71
C TYR A 39 1.32 -3.24 -6.11
N VAL A 40 0.30 -3.26 -6.96
CA VAL A 40 -1.10 -3.23 -6.56
C VAL A 40 -1.75 -4.55 -6.93
N LYS A 41 -2.48 -5.15 -6.00
CA LYS A 41 -3.32 -6.32 -6.23
C LYS A 41 -4.78 -5.93 -6.08
N THR A 42 -5.59 -6.28 -7.07
CA THR A 42 -7.03 -6.05 -7.08
C THR A 42 -7.79 -7.34 -6.77
N ASP A 43 -8.95 -7.22 -6.14
CA ASP A 43 -9.91 -8.32 -5.96
C ASP A 43 -10.70 -8.58 -7.25
N ALA A 44 -11.55 -9.62 -7.27
CA ALA A 44 -12.40 -9.98 -8.41
C ALA A 44 -13.31 -8.83 -8.92
N ASN A 45 -13.65 -7.89 -8.03
CA ASN A 45 -14.46 -6.71 -8.35
C ASN A 45 -13.63 -5.52 -8.89
N GLY A 46 -12.31 -5.68 -9.11
CA GLY A 46 -11.42 -4.60 -9.56
C GLY A 46 -11.02 -3.59 -8.48
N ASN A 47 -11.46 -3.80 -7.23
CA ASN A 47 -11.10 -2.96 -6.10
C ASN A 47 -9.70 -3.33 -5.58
N VAL A 48 -8.93 -2.32 -5.19
CA VAL A 48 -7.60 -2.50 -4.61
C VAL A 48 -7.70 -3.23 -3.27
N PHE A 49 -7.07 -4.39 -3.18
CA PHE A 49 -7.04 -5.22 -1.98
C PHE A 49 -5.72 -5.10 -1.21
N GLU A 50 -4.61 -5.00 -1.93
CA GLU A 50 -3.27 -4.94 -1.36
C GLU A 50 -2.36 -4.04 -2.20
N VAL A 51 -1.53 -3.26 -1.53
CA VAL A 51 -0.55 -2.36 -2.15
C VAL A 51 0.79 -2.49 -1.46
N ILE A 52 1.85 -2.63 -2.25
CA ILE A 52 3.23 -2.64 -1.79
C ILE A 52 3.94 -1.44 -2.42
N ALA A 53 4.36 -0.47 -1.62
CA ALA A 53 5.20 0.63 -2.07
C ALA A 53 6.67 0.37 -1.72
N ARG A 54 7.56 0.59 -2.70
CA ARG A 54 9.02 0.47 -2.52
C ARG A 54 9.70 1.81 -2.85
N SER A 55 10.65 2.21 -2.02
CA SER A 55 11.52 3.37 -2.26
C SER A 55 12.87 3.14 -1.57
N GLN A 56 13.93 3.79 -2.04
CA GLN A 56 15.26 3.63 -1.42
C GLN A 56 15.40 4.40 -0.10
N ARG A 57 14.68 5.53 0.05
CA ARG A 57 14.92 6.49 1.13
C ARG A 57 13.72 6.74 2.04
N ASN A 58 12.49 6.53 1.56
CA ASN A 58 11.28 6.92 2.27
C ASN A 58 10.33 5.73 2.49
N LEU A 59 9.65 5.70 3.64
CA LEU A 59 8.48 4.85 3.84
C LEU A 59 7.22 5.61 3.40
N ALA A 60 6.33 4.94 2.68
CA ALA A 60 5.07 5.56 2.27
C ALA A 60 4.14 5.65 3.49
N PRO A 61 3.57 6.81 3.83
CA PRO A 61 2.71 6.93 5.00
C PRO A 61 1.40 6.16 4.81
N ALA A 62 0.75 5.78 5.91
CA ALA A 62 -0.51 5.03 5.87
C ALA A 62 -1.63 5.79 5.15
N SER A 63 -1.63 7.12 5.23
CA SER A 63 -2.58 8.01 4.54
C SER A 63 -2.55 7.90 3.01
N TYR A 64 -1.49 7.33 2.43
CA TYR A 64 -1.43 7.07 0.98
C TYR A 64 -2.27 5.86 0.56
N PHE A 65 -2.65 5.01 1.51
CA PHE A 65 -3.38 3.76 1.27
C PHE A 65 -4.73 3.68 1.98
N ILE A 66 -4.88 4.38 3.10
CA ILE A 66 -6.10 4.38 3.92
C ILE A 66 -6.66 5.78 3.92
N GLN A 67 -7.90 5.94 3.46
CA GLN A 67 -8.57 7.23 3.46
C GLN A 67 -8.88 7.64 4.90
N ASN A 68 -8.58 8.90 5.25
CA ASN A 68 -8.78 9.44 6.60
C ASN A 68 -8.10 8.61 7.71
N ALA A 69 -6.89 8.11 7.46
CA ALA A 69 -6.14 7.24 8.39
C ALA A 69 -6.01 7.82 9.82
N ASP A 70 -5.98 9.15 9.97
CA ASP A 70 -5.88 9.84 11.26
C ASP A 70 -7.15 9.75 12.10
N SER A 71 -8.31 9.53 11.46
CA SER A 71 -9.60 9.31 12.13
C SER A 71 -9.81 7.86 12.56
N CYS A 72 -8.93 6.95 12.14
CA CYS A 72 -9.06 5.53 12.43
C CYS A 72 -8.40 5.14 13.75
N THR A 73 -8.95 4.13 14.42
CA THR A 73 -8.31 3.57 15.61
C THR A 73 -7.11 2.75 15.18
N LYS A 74 -5.92 3.17 15.61
CA LYS A 74 -4.65 2.51 15.27
C LYS A 74 -4.17 1.64 16.43
N LYS A 75 -3.86 0.37 16.14
CA LYS A 75 -3.28 -0.59 17.07
C LYS A 75 -1.92 -1.05 16.56
N LEU A 76 -0.87 -0.88 17.36
CA LEU A 76 0.44 -1.48 17.07
C LEU A 76 0.40 -2.97 17.40
N LEU A 77 0.64 -3.82 16.41
CA LEU A 77 0.71 -5.27 16.62
C LEU A 77 2.12 -5.75 16.93
N PHE A 78 3.09 -5.21 16.20
CA PHE A 78 4.47 -5.68 16.28
C PHE A 78 5.43 -4.58 15.87
N ARG A 79 6.56 -4.50 16.55
CA ARG A 79 7.66 -3.59 16.20
C ARG A 79 8.99 -4.28 16.42
N ALA A 80 9.75 -4.45 15.34
CA ALA A 80 11.16 -4.76 15.38
C ALA A 80 11.94 -3.46 15.10
N PRO A 81 12.69 -2.91 16.07
CA PRO A 81 13.43 -1.67 15.89
C PRO A 81 14.26 -1.68 14.61
N LEU A 82 14.22 -0.57 13.85
CA LEU A 82 14.96 -0.36 12.60
C LEU A 82 14.66 -1.33 11.45
N ARG A 83 13.77 -2.31 11.64
CA ARG A 83 13.53 -3.39 10.67
C ARG A 83 12.08 -3.46 10.23
N MET A 84 11.14 -3.42 11.17
CA MET A 84 9.73 -3.66 10.87
C MET A 84 8.81 -3.00 11.87
N ALA A 85 7.66 -2.56 11.40
CA ALA A 85 6.54 -2.27 12.29
C ALA A 85 5.23 -2.61 11.58
N LYS A 86 4.29 -3.14 12.35
CA LYS A 86 3.01 -3.63 11.88
C LYS A 86 1.91 -3.01 12.72
N TRP A 87 0.95 -2.41 12.04
CA TRP A 87 -0.20 -1.75 12.63
C TRP A 87 -1.48 -2.27 12.00
N GLU A 88 -2.53 -2.28 12.80
CA GLU A 88 -3.90 -2.42 12.35
C GLU A 88 -4.60 -1.06 12.47
N TYR A 89 -5.33 -0.69 11.43
CA TYR A 89 -6.20 0.46 11.40
C TYR A 89 -7.63 -0.04 11.32
N TYR A 90 -8.44 0.39 12.28
CA TYR A 90 -9.87 0.12 12.33
C TYR A 90 -10.58 1.40 11.91
N CYS A 91 -11.07 1.42 10.67
CA CYS A 91 -11.78 2.54 10.08
C CYS A 91 -13.24 2.16 9.82
N PRO A 92 -14.17 3.13 9.64
CA PRO A 92 -15.54 2.85 9.19
C PRO A 92 -15.60 2.10 7.85
N GLN A 93 -14.58 2.27 7.01
CA GLN A 93 -14.45 1.63 5.70
C GLN A 93 -14.00 0.17 5.77
N GLY A 94 -13.47 -0.28 6.91
CA GLY A 94 -12.92 -1.61 7.07
C GLY A 94 -11.69 -1.66 7.99
N LYS A 95 -11.14 -2.87 8.11
CA LYS A 95 -9.90 -3.11 8.83
C LYS A 95 -8.74 -3.19 7.85
N PHE A 96 -7.64 -2.53 8.18
CA PHE A 96 -6.47 -2.49 7.32
C PHE A 96 -5.22 -2.88 8.11
N GLU A 97 -4.38 -3.70 7.50
CA GLU A 97 -3.05 -4.00 8.00
C GLU A 97 -2.05 -3.12 7.26
N TYR A 98 -1.25 -2.39 8.01
CA TYR A 98 -0.17 -1.55 7.49
C TYR A 98 1.15 -2.03 8.08
N THR A 99 2.09 -2.37 7.22
CA THR A 99 3.39 -2.91 7.59
C THR A 99 4.49 -2.12 6.92
N THR A 100 5.46 -1.66 7.68
CA THR A 100 6.71 -1.09 7.16
C THR A 100 7.83 -2.09 7.35
N PHE A 101 8.70 -2.22 6.37
CA PHE A 101 9.87 -3.10 6.42
C PHE A 101 11.08 -2.41 5.79
N GLY A 102 12.20 -2.41 6.49
CA GLY A 102 13.48 -1.88 6.00
C GLY A 102 14.45 -3.00 5.67
N VAL A 103 14.86 -3.09 4.40
CA VAL A 103 15.98 -3.91 3.96
C VAL A 103 17.14 -3.02 3.52
N VAL A 104 18.33 -3.61 3.45
CA VAL A 104 19.51 -2.91 2.92
C VAL A 104 19.19 -2.40 1.50
N GLY A 105 19.27 -1.08 1.31
CA GLY A 105 19.04 -0.42 0.03
C GLY A 105 17.57 -0.16 -0.35
N ASN A 106 16.57 -0.67 0.39
CA ASN A 106 15.16 -0.39 0.12
C ASN A 106 14.27 -0.35 1.37
N LEU A 107 13.38 0.63 1.41
CA LEU A 107 12.27 0.73 2.34
C LEU A 107 10.97 0.28 1.64
N ILE A 108 10.25 -0.61 2.30
CA ILE A 108 9.05 -1.24 1.78
C ILE A 108 7.90 -0.93 2.72
N THR A 109 6.77 -0.55 2.16
CA THR A 109 5.52 -0.39 2.88
C THR A 109 4.49 -1.29 2.22
N LYS A 110 3.76 -2.05 3.03
CA LYS A 110 2.69 -2.93 2.60
C LYS A 110 1.41 -2.54 3.32
N ALA A 111 0.36 -2.30 2.57
CA ALA A 111 -0.97 -2.06 3.09
C ALA A 111 -1.92 -3.09 2.49
N LYS A 112 -2.75 -3.74 3.30
CA LYS A 112 -3.74 -4.73 2.84
C LYS A 112 -5.03 -4.60 3.63
N MET A 113 -6.16 -4.92 3.00
CA MET A 113 -7.41 -5.06 3.73
C MET A 113 -7.45 -6.36 4.51
N ILE A 114 -8.00 -6.31 5.72
CA ILE A 114 -8.33 -7.48 6.55
C ILE A 114 -9.85 -7.58 6.52
N LYS A 115 -10.39 -8.68 5.98
CA LYS A 115 -11.82 -8.99 6.08
C LYS A 115 -12.16 -9.38 7.53
#